data_AF-A0A7S3C0R9-F1
#
_entry.id   AF-A0A7S3C0R9-F1
#
_cell.length_a   1.000
_cell.length_b   1.000
_cell.length_c   1.000
_cell.angle_alpha   90.00
_cell.angle_beta   90.00
_cell.angle_gamma   90.00
#
_symmetry.space_group_name_H-M   'P 1'
#
loop_
_entity.id
_entity.type
_entity.pdbx_description
1 polymer ?
#
loop_
_entity_poly.entity_id
_entity_poly.type
_entity_poly.pdbx_seq_one_letter_code
_entity_poly.pdbx_strand_id
1 'polypeptide(L)'
;AHAGGRARRRPHPPARAPLTASPRLFPRGDGAVRRRLRVPRNRPRAMADDGITFDANYQIRILDADKFKATEALQGQAGEFVAKVTQFEGMVTRLLGTVDEQAAKLERQKLRAVGLRNRVTAEGEARRRLEVGQHAAVAGKRETLDRLTREHESLRKA
;
A
#
# COMPACT_ATOMS: atom_id res chain seq x y z
N ALA A 1 53.75 -10.92 -13.44
CA ALA A 1 52.87 -9.74 -13.52
C ALA A 1 51.43 -10.22 -13.69
N HIS A 2 50.54 -9.76 -12.79
CA HIS A 2 49.06 -9.76 -12.84
C HIS A 2 48.27 -11.06 -13.06
N ALA A 3 47.09 -11.29 -12.48
CA ALA A 3 46.44 -10.94 -11.21
C ALA A 3 45.09 -11.67 -11.28
N GLY A 4 44.83 -12.58 -10.34
CA GLY A 4 43.56 -13.31 -10.24
C GLY A 4 42.39 -12.40 -9.83
N GLY A 5 41.30 -12.44 -10.59
CA GLY A 5 40.06 -11.73 -10.30
C GLY A 5 39.25 -12.41 -9.19
N ARG A 6 39.36 -11.91 -7.96
CA ARG A 6 38.54 -12.32 -6.82
C ARG A 6 37.11 -11.79 -6.94
N ALA A 7 36.15 -12.70 -6.76
CA ALA A 7 34.72 -12.42 -6.65
C ALA A 7 34.42 -11.42 -5.51
N ARG A 8 33.77 -10.30 -5.85
CA ARG A 8 33.29 -9.31 -4.87
C ARG A 8 32.06 -9.88 -4.15
N ARG A 9 32.26 -10.40 -2.94
CA ARG A 9 31.17 -10.71 -1.99
C ARG A 9 30.50 -9.40 -1.57
N ARG A 10 29.18 -9.30 -1.74
CA ARG A 10 28.38 -8.19 -1.19
C ARG A 10 28.34 -8.31 0.35
N PRO A 11 28.41 -7.21 1.11
CA PRO A 11 28.25 -7.29 2.55
C PRO A 11 26.78 -7.55 2.90
N HIS A 12 26.55 -8.50 3.81
CA HIS A 12 25.26 -8.71 4.47
C HIS A 12 24.92 -7.52 5.38
N PRO A 13 23.63 -7.15 5.53
CA PRO A 13 23.23 -6.17 6.55
C PRO A 13 23.37 -6.78 7.96
N PRO A 14 23.74 -5.98 8.99
CA PRO A 14 23.87 -6.49 10.34
C PRO A 14 22.51 -6.87 10.95
N ALA A 15 22.53 -7.92 11.78
CA ALA A 15 21.38 -8.44 12.51
C ALA A 15 20.75 -7.38 13.43
N ARG A 16 19.41 -7.33 13.45
CA ARG A 16 18.63 -6.49 14.37
C ARG A 16 18.90 -6.90 15.82
N ALA A 17 19.32 -5.94 16.64
CA ALA A 17 19.43 -6.10 18.09
C ALA A 17 18.04 -6.25 18.75
N PRO A 18 17.93 -6.98 19.88
CA PRO A 18 16.67 -7.14 20.61
C PRO A 18 16.27 -5.82 21.28
N LEU A 19 14.97 -5.53 21.23
CA LEU A 19 14.34 -4.40 21.91
C LEU A 19 14.56 -4.51 23.42
N THR A 20 15.38 -3.62 23.97
CA THR A 20 15.57 -3.48 25.41
C THR A 20 14.34 -2.79 26.00
N ALA A 21 13.69 -3.49 26.93
CA ALA A 21 12.60 -2.94 27.73
C ALA A 21 13.15 -1.87 28.68
N SER A 22 12.72 -0.63 28.54
CA SER A 22 13.01 0.44 29.50
C SER A 22 12.24 0.20 30.81
N PRO A 23 12.88 0.30 31.99
CA PRO A 23 12.17 0.19 33.26
C PRO A 23 11.45 1.51 33.56
N ARG A 24 10.12 1.45 33.68
CA ARG A 24 9.32 2.56 34.20
C ARG A 24 9.56 2.68 35.70
N LEU A 25 10.38 3.65 36.11
CA LEU A 25 10.34 4.18 37.46
C LEU A 25 9.04 4.98 37.64
N PHE A 26 8.07 4.43 38.37
CA PHE A 26 7.09 5.22 39.11
C PHE A 26 7.03 4.67 40.54
N PRO A 27 7.06 5.53 41.56
CA PRO A 27 7.02 5.10 42.94
C PRO A 27 5.64 4.56 43.28
N ARG A 28 5.61 3.43 44.02
CA ARG A 28 4.42 3.00 44.75
C ARG A 28 4.17 4.02 45.87
N GLY A 29 3.02 4.68 45.81
CA GLY A 29 2.51 5.55 46.86
C GLY A 29 1.02 5.29 47.03
N ASP A 30 0.69 4.76 48.19
CA ASP A 30 -0.66 4.59 48.72
C ASP A 30 -1.47 5.88 48.67
N GLY A 31 -2.80 5.74 48.57
CA GLY A 31 -3.72 6.84 48.79
C GLY A 31 -4.85 6.88 47.79
N ALA A 32 -5.92 6.17 48.11
CA ALA A 32 -7.20 6.31 47.44
C ALA A 32 -7.70 7.77 47.52
N VAL A 33 -7.53 8.54 46.46
CA VAL A 33 -8.29 9.77 46.26
C VAL A 33 -9.18 9.54 45.04
N ARG A 34 -10.38 9.03 45.30
CA ARG A 34 -11.49 9.08 44.34
C ARG A 34 -11.75 10.55 44.02
N ARG A 35 -11.05 11.10 43.02
CA ARG A 35 -11.46 12.33 42.37
C ARG A 35 -12.79 12.04 41.71
N ARG A 36 -13.87 12.31 42.45
CA ARG A 36 -15.20 12.44 41.86
C ARG A 36 -15.02 13.43 40.70
N LEU A 37 -15.19 13.00 39.46
CA LEU A 37 -15.52 13.94 38.41
C LEU A 37 -16.74 14.68 38.93
N ARG A 38 -16.56 15.94 39.32
CA ARG A 38 -17.67 16.88 39.46
C ARG A 38 -18.22 17.00 38.05
N VAL A 39 -19.20 16.16 37.72
CA VAL A 39 -20.14 16.45 36.66
C VAL A 39 -20.66 17.83 36.99
N PRO A 40 -20.53 18.84 36.11
CA PRO A 40 -21.14 20.12 36.37
C PRO A 40 -22.62 19.84 36.62
N ARG A 41 -23.08 20.14 37.85
CA ARG A 41 -24.50 20.20 38.15
C ARG A 41 -25.06 21.16 37.11
N ASN A 42 -25.94 20.65 36.26
CA ASN A 42 -26.73 21.44 35.33
C ASN A 42 -27.47 22.47 36.20
N ARG A 43 -26.89 23.67 36.37
CA ARG A 43 -27.60 24.77 36.97
C ARG A 43 -28.76 25.02 36.00
N PRO A 44 -30.01 25.15 36.48
CA PRO A 44 -31.04 25.68 35.60
C PRO A 44 -30.47 26.98 35.04
N ARG A 45 -30.39 27.03 33.72
CA ARG A 45 -30.01 28.21 32.95
C ARG A 45 -30.76 29.36 33.61
N ALA A 46 -30.06 30.41 34.06
CA ALA A 46 -30.74 31.64 34.41
C ALA A 46 -31.50 32.01 33.14
N MET A 47 -32.83 31.82 33.17
CA MET A 47 -33.71 32.28 32.11
C MET A 47 -33.57 33.79 32.14
N ALA A 48 -32.69 34.33 31.31
CA ALA A 48 -32.81 35.70 30.88
C ALA A 48 -34.24 35.83 30.38
N ASP A 49 -34.99 36.77 30.94
CA ASP A 49 -36.41 37.06 30.65
C ASP A 49 -36.91 36.23 29.46
N ASP A 50 -37.72 35.19 29.72
CA ASP A 50 -38.52 34.51 28.69
C ASP A 50 -39.65 35.48 28.25
N GLY A 51 -39.26 36.71 27.92
CA GLY A 51 -40.06 37.79 27.45
C GLY A 51 -40.40 37.49 26.01
N ILE A 52 -41.69 37.31 25.77
CA ILE A 52 -42.25 37.40 24.43
C ILE A 52 -41.67 38.66 23.78
N THR A 53 -40.83 38.46 22.76
CA THR A 53 -40.27 39.51 21.93
C THR A 53 -41.14 39.66 20.70
N PHE A 54 -41.43 40.91 20.35
CA PHE A 54 -42.14 41.23 19.11
C PHE A 54 -41.10 41.54 18.05
N ASP A 55 -41.16 40.84 16.92
CA ASP A 55 -40.31 41.17 15.79
C ASP A 55 -40.85 42.38 15.00
N ALA A 56 -40.07 42.86 14.02
CA ALA A 56 -40.43 43.98 13.15
C ALA A 56 -41.67 43.70 12.26
N ASN A 57 -42.17 42.46 12.26
CA ASN A 57 -43.34 41.98 11.54
C ASN A 57 -44.50 41.66 12.50
N TYR A 58 -44.43 42.12 13.75
CA TYR A 58 -45.40 41.90 14.83
C TYR A 58 -45.64 40.43 15.20
N GLN A 59 -44.71 39.53 14.87
CA GLN A 59 -44.77 38.14 15.29
C GLN A 59 -44.19 37.99 16.70
N ILE A 60 -44.91 37.21 17.51
CA ILE A 60 -44.52 36.82 18.87
C ILE A 60 -43.39 35.79 18.77
N ARG A 61 -42.23 36.09 19.36
CA ARG A 61 -41.05 35.22 19.40
C ARG A 61 -40.56 35.03 20.83
N ILE A 62 -40.02 33.85 21.11
CA ILE A 62 -39.44 33.52 22.42
C ILE A 62 -37.97 33.99 22.49
N LEU A 63 -37.35 34.22 21.33
CA LEU A 63 -35.95 34.61 21.19
C LEU A 63 -35.87 36.01 20.59
N ASP A 64 -35.00 36.88 21.10
CA ASP A 64 -34.73 38.21 20.52
C ASP A 64 -34.58 38.12 19.00
N ALA A 65 -35.15 39.09 18.27
CA ALA A 65 -35.18 39.09 16.81
C ALA A 65 -33.78 38.91 16.18
N ASP A 66 -32.74 39.50 16.77
CA ASP A 66 -31.36 39.37 16.29
C ASP A 66 -30.77 37.98 16.55
N LYS A 67 -31.06 37.38 17.70
CA LYS A 67 -30.64 36.01 18.05
C LYS A 67 -31.37 34.98 17.17
N PHE A 68 -32.63 35.23 16.83
CA PHE A 68 -33.38 34.39 15.90
C PHE A 68 -32.74 34.43 14.50
N LYS A 69 -32.50 35.62 13.94
CA LYS A 69 -31.87 35.78 12.62
C LYS A 69 -30.48 35.13 12.57
N ALA A 70 -29.69 35.26 13.64
CA ALA A 70 -28.39 34.60 13.73
C ALA A 70 -28.51 33.07 13.77
N THR A 71 -29.51 32.53 14.47
CA THR A 71 -29.74 31.07 14.54
C THR A 71 -30.26 30.52 13.21
N GLU A 72 -31.12 31.26 12.51
CA GLU A 72 -31.61 30.92 11.17
C GLU A 72 -30.48 30.94 10.14
N ALA A 73 -29.62 31.97 10.16
CA ALA A 73 -28.44 32.03 9.31
C ALA A 73 -27.47 30.86 9.60
N LEU A 74 -27.25 30.53 10.88
CA LEU A 74 -26.43 29.39 11.27
C LEU A 74 -27.04 28.07 10.80
N GLN A 75 -28.36 27.91 10.87
CA GLN A 75 -29.05 26.73 10.36
C GLN A 75 -28.87 26.58 8.84
N GLY A 76 -28.97 27.68 8.09
CA GLY A 76 -28.70 27.69 6.64
C GLY A 76 -27.26 27.30 6.32
N GLN A 77 -26.29 27.91 7.00
CA GLN A 77 -24.86 27.61 6.82
C GLN A 77 -24.53 26.16 7.21
N ALA A 78 -25.13 25.63 8.27
CA ALA A 78 -24.98 24.23 8.65
C ALA A 78 -25.55 23.28 7.59
N GLY A 79 -26.70 23.61 7.00
CA GLY A 79 -27.27 22.87 5.88
C GLY A 79 -26.36 22.84 4.65
N GLU A 80 -25.81 23.99 4.26
CA GLU A 80 -24.83 24.06 3.17
C GLU A 80 -23.54 23.29 3.47
N PHE A 81 -23.07 23.34 4.71
CA PHE A 81 -21.89 22.59 5.13
C PHE A 81 -22.13 21.08 5.01
N VAL A 82 -23.27 20.59 5.50
CA VAL A 82 -23.65 19.17 5.37
C VAL A 82 -23.72 18.78 3.89
N ALA A 83 -24.35 19.58 3.04
CA ALA A 83 -24.43 19.31 1.61
C ALA A 83 -23.04 19.21 0.94
N LYS A 84 -22.12 20.12 1.29
CA LYS A 84 -20.73 20.10 0.78
C LYS A 84 -19.97 18.87 1.27
N VAL A 85 -20.15 18.46 2.52
CA VAL A 85 -19.54 17.25 3.07
C VAL A 85 -20.05 16.01 2.34
N THR A 86 -21.36 15.88 2.15
CA THR A 86 -21.94 14.74 1.41
C THR A 86 -21.45 14.69 -0.05
N GLN A 87 -21.33 15.86 -0.71
CA GLN A 87 -20.76 15.92 -2.06
C GLN A 87 -19.29 15.49 -2.07
N PHE A 88 -18.50 15.94 -1.09
CA PHE A 88 -17.11 15.56 -0.95
C PHE A 88 -16.92 14.06 -0.71
N GLU A 89 -17.71 13.47 0.19
CA GLU A 89 -17.74 12.03 0.42
C GLU A 89 -18.03 11.28 -0.87
N GLY A 90 -19.02 11.72 -1.66
CA GLY A 90 -19.31 11.14 -2.96
C GLY A 90 -18.16 11.23 -3.96
N MET A 91 -17.42 12.34 -3.98
CA MET A 91 -16.22 12.49 -4.82
C MET A 91 -15.10 11.55 -4.40
N VAL A 92 -14.86 11.42 -3.09
CA VAL A 92 -13.84 10.50 -2.54
C VAL A 92 -14.20 9.05 -2.85
N THR A 93 -15.46 8.64 -2.68
CA THR A 93 -15.90 7.28 -3.04
C THR A 93 -15.69 6.98 -4.52
N ARG A 94 -16.02 7.93 -5.41
CA ARG A 94 -15.76 7.78 -6.85
C ARG A 94 -14.27 7.67 -7.14
N LEU A 95 -13.44 8.53 -6.54
CA LEU A 95 -11.99 8.49 -6.72
C LEU A 95 -11.40 7.15 -6.26
N LEU A 96 -11.78 6.67 -5.07
CA LEU A 96 -11.36 5.36 -4.58
C LEU A 96 -11.74 4.24 -5.55
N GLY A 97 -12.98 4.24 -6.06
CA GLY A 97 -13.41 3.29 -7.08
C GLY A 97 -12.54 3.33 -8.34
N THR A 98 -12.19 4.52 -8.84
CA THR A 98 -11.29 4.63 -9.99
C THR A 98 -9.88 4.12 -9.70
N VAL A 99 -9.35 4.37 -8.49
CA VAL A 99 -8.02 3.89 -8.08
C VAL A 99 -8.01 2.36 -8.02
N ASP A 100 -9.04 1.75 -7.45
CA ASP A 100 -9.16 0.29 -7.37
C ASP A 100 -9.25 -0.36 -8.76
N GLU A 101 -10.03 0.22 -9.67
CA GLU A 101 -10.10 -0.25 -11.06
C GLU A 101 -8.75 -0.17 -11.78
N GLN A 102 -8.02 0.93 -11.59
CA GLN A 102 -6.69 1.11 -12.19
C GLN A 102 -5.66 0.16 -11.59
N ALA A 103 -5.69 -0.05 -10.27
CA ALA A 103 -4.85 -1.04 -9.60
C ALA A 103 -5.10 -2.45 -10.15
N ALA A 104 -6.37 -2.83 -10.35
CA ALA A 104 -6.73 -4.11 -10.95
C ALA A 104 -6.26 -4.22 -12.42
N LYS A 105 -6.34 -3.14 -13.21
CA LYS A 105 -5.80 -3.09 -14.58
C LYS A 105 -4.28 -3.27 -14.59
N LEU A 106 -3.56 -2.58 -13.70
CA LEU A 106 -2.11 -2.67 -13.58
C LEU A 106 -1.65 -4.07 -13.22
N GLU A 107 -2.27 -4.71 -12.22
CA GLU A 107 -1.87 -6.05 -11.81
C GLU A 107 -2.10 -7.08 -12.94
N ARG A 108 -3.20 -6.95 -13.70
CA ARG A 108 -3.42 -7.78 -14.90
C ARG A 108 -2.32 -7.61 -15.94
N GLN A 109 -1.92 -6.38 -16.23
CA GLN A 109 -0.87 -6.12 -17.23
C GLN A 109 0.50 -6.60 -16.73
N LYS A 110 0.80 -6.43 -15.45
CA LYS A 110 2.01 -6.94 -14.82
C LYS A 110 2.09 -8.46 -14.93
N LEU A 111 1.02 -9.18 -14.63
CA LEU A 111 0.96 -10.64 -14.81
C LEU A 111 1.18 -11.06 -16.26
N ARG A 112 0.58 -10.35 -17.23
CA ARG A 112 0.81 -10.60 -18.66
C ARG A 112 2.26 -10.37 -19.07
N ALA A 113 2.87 -9.28 -18.62
CA ALA A 113 4.26 -8.96 -18.92
C ALA A 113 5.21 -10.01 -18.34
N VAL A 114 4.98 -10.45 -17.10
CA VAL A 114 5.75 -11.54 -16.47
C VAL A 114 5.57 -12.84 -17.24
N GLY A 115 4.34 -13.18 -17.63
CA GLY A 115 4.05 -14.37 -18.44
C GLY A 115 4.78 -14.36 -19.79
N LEU A 116 4.75 -13.24 -20.50
CA LEU A 116 5.49 -13.06 -21.76
C LEU A 116 7.00 -13.18 -21.57
N ARG A 117 7.55 -12.55 -20.53
CA ARG A 117 8.97 -12.66 -20.18
C ARG A 117 9.34 -14.13 -19.93
N ASN A 118 8.55 -14.85 -19.12
CA ASN A 118 8.79 -16.25 -18.81
C ASN A 118 8.76 -17.13 -20.05
N ARG A 119 7.83 -16.86 -20.98
CA ARG A 119 7.76 -17.55 -22.27
C ARG A 119 9.03 -17.35 -23.09
N VAL A 120 9.48 -16.10 -23.22
CA VAL A 120 10.71 -15.78 -23.97
C VAL A 120 11.94 -16.43 -23.33
N THR A 121 12.05 -16.40 -22.00
CA THR A 121 13.17 -17.06 -21.30
C THR A 121 13.13 -18.58 -21.47
N ALA A 122 11.95 -19.20 -21.35
CA ALA A 122 11.79 -20.64 -21.54
C ALA A 122 12.12 -21.06 -22.97
N GLU A 123 11.69 -20.30 -23.97
CA GLU A 123 12.02 -20.55 -25.38
C GLU A 123 13.52 -20.38 -25.64
N GLY A 124 14.15 -19.35 -25.07
CA GLY A 124 15.60 -19.15 -25.17
C GLY A 124 16.39 -20.30 -24.55
N GLU A 125 15.96 -20.81 -23.39
CA GLU A 125 16.57 -22.00 -22.78
C GLU A 125 16.35 -23.26 -23.62
N ALA A 126 15.16 -23.46 -24.18
CA ALA A 126 14.87 -24.60 -25.04
C ALA A 126 15.76 -24.61 -26.29
N ARG A 127 15.95 -23.44 -26.94
CA ARG A 127 16.86 -23.29 -28.08
C ARG A 127 18.30 -23.63 -27.70
N ARG A 128 18.81 -23.09 -26.59
CA ARG A 128 20.17 -23.40 -26.11
C ARG A 128 20.35 -24.88 -25.81
N ARG A 129 19.37 -25.53 -25.17
CA ARG A 129 19.42 -26.98 -24.89
C ARG A 129 19.48 -27.78 -26.19
N LEU A 130 18.69 -27.39 -27.19
CA LEU A 130 18.70 -28.03 -28.50
C LEU A 130 20.05 -27.87 -29.20
N GLU A 131 20.61 -26.66 -29.22
CA GLU A 131 21.92 -26.38 -29.81
C GLU A 131 23.02 -27.23 -29.15
N VAL A 132 23.08 -27.25 -27.81
CA VAL A 132 24.05 -28.07 -27.07
C VAL A 132 23.88 -29.56 -27.39
N GLY A 133 22.65 -30.05 -27.44
CA GLY A 133 22.36 -31.45 -27.80
C GLY A 133 22.79 -31.79 -29.23
N GLN A 134 22.55 -30.89 -30.19
CA GLN A 134 22.98 -31.05 -31.57
C GLN A 134 24.50 -31.05 -31.70
N HIS A 135 25.19 -30.13 -31.01
CA HIS A 135 26.66 -30.09 -31.00
C HIS A 135 27.25 -31.37 -30.41
N ALA A 136 26.70 -31.88 -29.30
CA ALA A 136 27.13 -33.15 -28.71
C ALA A 136 26.92 -34.33 -29.67
N ALA A 137 25.77 -34.39 -30.35
CA ALA A 137 25.48 -35.42 -31.34
C ALA A 137 26.43 -35.38 -32.56
N VAL A 138 26.74 -34.17 -33.05
CA VAL A 138 27.71 -33.99 -34.15
C VAL A 138 29.11 -34.41 -33.71
N ALA A 139 29.54 -34.04 -32.50
CA ALA A 139 30.83 -34.43 -31.96
C ALA A 139 30.97 -35.95 -31.85
N GLY A 140 29.98 -36.63 -31.27
CA GLY A 140 30.00 -38.10 -31.17
C GLY A 140 30.01 -38.81 -32.53
N LYS A 141 29.28 -38.30 -33.52
CA LYS A 141 29.31 -38.83 -34.89
C LYS A 141 30.67 -38.63 -35.57
N ARG A 142 31.32 -37.48 -35.38
CA ARG A 142 32.65 -37.20 -35.90
C ARG A 142 33.70 -38.14 -35.31
N GLU A 143 33.69 -38.32 -34.00
CA GLU A 143 34.59 -39.27 -33.32
C GLU A 143 34.40 -40.70 -33.86
N THR A 144 33.15 -41.12 -34.05
CA THR A 144 32.84 -42.44 -34.63
C THR A 144 33.37 -42.57 -36.05
N LEU A 145 33.19 -41.53 -36.88
CA LEU A 145 33.73 -41.50 -38.26
C LEU A 145 35.25 -41.55 -38.28
N ASP A 146 35.94 -40.78 -37.42
CA ASP A 146 37.39 -40.76 -37.35
C ASP A 146 37.94 -42.14 -36.97
N ARG A 147 37.30 -42.83 -36.01
CA ARG A 147 37.64 -44.21 -35.65
C ARG A 147 37.49 -45.16 -36.84
N LEU A 148 36.33 -45.18 -37.48
CA LEU A 148 36.04 -46.06 -38.62
C LEU A 148 36.96 -45.78 -39.81
N THR A 149 37.30 -44.52 -40.05
CA THR A 149 38.21 -44.12 -41.13
C THR A 149 39.61 -44.69 -40.89
N ARG A 150 40.14 -44.60 -39.66
CA ARG A 150 41.42 -45.21 -39.29
C ARG A 150 41.41 -46.73 -39.44
N GLU A 151 40.34 -47.39 -39.01
CA GLU A 151 40.16 -48.84 -39.16
C GLU A 151 40.18 -49.24 -40.65
N HIS A 152 39.44 -48.51 -41.50
CA HIS A 152 39.39 -48.76 -42.93
C HIS A 152 40.73 -48.51 -43.64
N GLU A 153 41.45 -47.45 -43.27
CA GLU A 153 42.79 -47.17 -43.81
C GLU A 153 43.81 -48.24 -43.43
N SER A 154 43.73 -48.78 -42.21
CA SER A 154 44.56 -49.90 -41.76
C SER A 154 44.31 -51.14 -42.63
N LEU A 155 43.03 -51.47 -42.85
CA LEU A 155 42.63 -52.62 -43.66
C LEU A 155 42.99 -52.47 -45.15
N ARG A 156 43.03 -51.25 -45.70
CA ARG A 156 43.47 -51.01 -47.10
C ARG A 156 44.98 -51.08 -47.30
N LYS A 157 45.77 -50.89 -46.24
CA LYS A 157 47.24 -50.90 -46.29
C LYS A 157 47.84 -52.28 -45.99
N ALA A 158 47.07 -53.17 -45.36
CA ALA A 158 47.37 -54.59 -45.20
C ALA A 158 47.06 -55.36 -46.48
#